data_AF-A0A4Q3VCN9-F1
#
_entry.id   AF-A0A4Q3VCN9-F1
#
_cell.length_a   1.000
_cell.length_b   1.000
_cell.length_c   1.000
_cell.angle_alpha   90.00
_cell.angle_beta   90.00
_cell.angle_gamma   90.00
#
_symmetry.space_group_name_H-M   'P 1'
#
loop_
_entity.id
_entity.type
_entity.pdbx_description
1 polymer ?
#
loop_
_entity_poly.entity_id
_entity_poly.type
_entity_poly.pdbx_seq_one_letter_code
_entity_poly.pdbx_strand_id
1 'polypeptide(L)'
;MKNIYLCSFGCKAFCTVLLFICCHTSFSQNWYVNDGSTAGDVYTTAIGNNANPGTAAQPFATIDTAIARASSGDTIWVDAGDYFQDSVHINKTLTLNGAKAGVPAGPLAVPLNRGVNE
;
A
#
# COMPACT_ATOMS: atom_id res chain seq x y z
N MET A 1 25.34 32.15 20.75
CA MET A 1 24.00 32.33 20.17
C MET A 1 24.03 31.86 18.72
N LYS A 2 23.07 31.00 18.32
CA LYS A 2 22.78 30.37 17.00
C LYS A 2 23.55 29.06 16.71
N ASN A 3 22.96 27.89 17.06
CA ASN A 3 22.18 26.94 16.22
C ASN A 3 23.01 26.26 15.11
N ILE A 4 23.55 25.04 15.35
CA ILE A 4 22.96 23.70 15.15
C ILE A 4 22.55 23.45 13.69
N TYR A 5 23.31 22.60 12.99
CA TYR A 5 22.84 21.44 12.20
C TYR A 5 23.99 20.42 12.08
N LEU A 6 24.07 19.48 13.04
CA LEU A 6 24.77 18.21 12.85
C LEU A 6 23.86 17.32 12.00
N CYS A 7 24.29 16.94 10.80
CA CYS A 7 23.89 15.67 10.20
C CYS A 7 25.09 15.13 9.41
N SER A 8 25.91 14.36 10.12
CA SER A 8 27.08 13.68 9.58
C SER A 8 26.61 12.40 8.86
N PHE A 9 26.49 12.44 7.55
CA PHE A 9 26.58 11.24 6.71
C PHE A 9 27.81 11.35 5.83
N GLY A 10 28.93 10.90 6.39
CA GLY A 10 30.07 10.53 5.58
C GLY A 10 29.75 9.25 4.82
N CYS A 11 29.74 9.32 3.50
CA CYS A 11 30.15 8.19 2.66
C CYS A 11 30.69 8.77 1.35
N LYS A 12 32.01 8.98 1.32
CA LYS A 12 32.75 9.25 0.09
C LYS A 12 32.84 7.97 -0.72
N ALA A 13 32.26 7.91 -1.91
CA ALA A 13 32.77 7.07 -2.98
C ALA A 13 32.18 7.51 -4.32
N PHE A 14 32.99 8.17 -5.13
CA PHE A 14 32.75 8.32 -6.55
C PHE A 14 33.45 7.17 -7.27
N CYS A 15 32.73 6.55 -8.22
CA CYS A 15 33.25 5.88 -9.40
C CYS A 15 33.99 4.54 -9.23
N THR A 16 33.26 3.43 -9.42
CA THR A 16 33.44 2.41 -10.49
C THR A 16 32.81 1.10 -10.01
N VAL A 17 31.98 0.47 -10.86
CA VAL A 17 31.03 -0.62 -10.53
C VAL A 17 29.79 -0.09 -9.79
N LEU A 18 28.73 0.20 -10.53
CA LEU A 18 27.42 0.61 -10.00
C LEU A 18 26.71 -0.59 -9.37
N LEU A 19 27.30 -1.11 -8.29
CA LEU A 19 26.63 -1.92 -7.29
C LEU A 19 25.56 -0.99 -6.68
N PHE A 20 24.34 -1.07 -7.20
CA PHE A 20 23.15 -0.44 -6.63
C PHE A 20 22.94 -1.07 -5.24
N ILE A 21 23.69 -0.57 -4.26
CA ILE A 21 23.39 -0.69 -2.85
C ILE A 21 22.09 0.09 -2.70
N CYS A 22 20.98 -0.60 -2.92
CA CYS A 22 19.69 -0.18 -2.43
C CYS A 22 19.82 -0.15 -0.91
N CYS A 23 20.16 1.02 -0.39
CA CYS A 23 19.92 1.36 0.99
C CYS A 23 18.40 1.28 1.18
N HIS A 24 17.91 0.08 1.51
CA HIS A 24 16.52 -0.15 1.90
C HIS A 24 16.32 0.48 3.28
N THR A 25 16.15 1.80 3.30
CA THR A 25 15.48 2.44 4.42
C THR A 25 14.02 1.99 4.33
N SER A 26 13.68 0.88 4.99
CA SER A 26 12.32 0.36 5.02
C SER A 26 11.44 1.28 5.88
N PHE A 27 10.97 2.35 5.25
CA PHE A 27 9.75 3.02 5.66
C PHE A 27 8.56 2.22 5.11
N SER A 28 7.41 2.27 5.79
CA SER A 28 6.18 1.62 5.32
C SER A 28 5.79 2.18 3.96
N GLN A 29 5.74 1.34 2.92
CA GLN A 29 5.36 1.75 1.58
C GLN A 29 3.87 1.57 1.34
N ASN A 30 3.32 2.38 0.42
CA ASN A 30 1.95 2.27 -0.05
C ASN A 30 1.90 1.55 -1.39
N TRP A 31 1.04 0.54 -1.50
CA TRP A 31 0.73 -0.17 -2.72
C TRP A 31 -0.75 0.00 -3.06
N TYR A 32 -1.06 0.02 -4.35
CA TYR A 32 -2.41 0.27 -4.83
C TYR A 32 -2.88 -0.86 -5.73
N VAL A 33 -4.11 -1.30 -5.51
CA VAL A 33 -4.78 -2.37 -6.26
C VAL A 33 -6.11 -1.83 -6.76
N ASN A 34 -6.36 -2.04 -8.04
CA ASN A 34 -7.65 -1.74 -8.65
C ASN A 34 -8.08 -2.91 -9.55
N ASP A 35 -9.39 -3.14 -9.68
CA ASP A 35 -9.91 -4.19 -10.56
C ASP A 35 -9.94 -3.71 -12.03
N GLY A 36 -10.74 -4.37 -12.87
CA GLY A 36 -10.93 -4.01 -14.27
C GLY A 36 -11.87 -2.82 -14.50
N SER A 37 -12.34 -2.16 -13.44
CA SER A 37 -13.31 -1.08 -13.46
C SER A 37 -12.72 0.18 -12.82
N THR A 38 -13.39 1.32 -13.02
CA THR A 38 -13.12 2.55 -12.24
C THR A 38 -14.35 3.02 -11.46
N ALA A 39 -15.38 2.18 -11.42
CA ALA A 39 -16.65 2.52 -10.83
C ALA A 39 -16.60 2.33 -9.31
N GLY A 40 -16.59 3.45 -8.57
CA GLY A 40 -16.57 3.42 -7.11
C GLY A 40 -15.18 3.48 -6.48
N ASP A 41 -14.14 3.68 -7.31
CA ASP A 41 -12.76 3.87 -6.87
C ASP A 41 -12.62 5.10 -5.96
N VAL A 42 -11.72 4.98 -5.00
CA VAL A 42 -11.38 6.01 -4.00
C VAL A 42 -9.88 6.31 -4.01
N TYR A 43 -9.05 5.30 -4.30
CA TYR A 43 -7.60 5.37 -4.15
C TYR A 43 -6.84 5.51 -5.47
N THR A 44 -7.41 5.02 -6.57
CA THR A 44 -6.76 5.04 -7.89
C THR A 44 -7.60 5.77 -8.94
N THR A 45 -6.97 6.07 -10.07
CA THR A 45 -7.62 6.74 -11.21
C THR A 45 -7.57 5.91 -12.49
N ALA A 46 -7.09 4.67 -12.40
CA ALA A 46 -6.86 3.80 -13.55
C ALA A 46 -7.13 2.35 -13.15
N ILE A 47 -7.60 1.56 -14.11
CA ILE A 47 -7.77 0.11 -13.94
C ILE A 47 -6.44 -0.57 -13.60
N GLY A 48 -6.52 -1.69 -12.90
CA GLY A 48 -5.34 -2.44 -12.49
C GLY A 48 -4.66 -3.20 -13.64
N ASN A 49 -3.33 -3.28 -13.55
CA ASN A 49 -2.51 -4.17 -14.37
C ASN A 49 -1.33 -4.70 -13.55
N ASN A 50 -1.11 -6.01 -13.51
CA ASN A 50 -0.02 -6.62 -12.73
C ASN A 50 1.39 -6.32 -13.27
N ALA A 51 1.50 -5.74 -14.46
CA ALA A 51 2.76 -5.20 -15.00
C ALA A 51 3.08 -3.79 -14.47
N ASN A 52 2.13 -3.12 -13.82
CA ASN A 52 2.32 -1.78 -13.29
C ASN A 52 3.27 -1.77 -12.07
N PRO A 53 3.81 -0.60 -11.69
CA PRO A 53 4.64 -0.46 -10.49
C PRO A 53 3.84 -0.41 -9.18
N GLY A 54 2.49 -0.48 -9.19
CA GLY A 54 1.68 -0.50 -7.97
C GLY A 54 1.47 0.86 -7.32
N THR A 55 1.48 1.93 -8.11
CA THR A 55 1.20 3.32 -7.67
C THR A 55 -0.28 3.66 -7.86
N ALA A 56 -0.77 4.72 -7.24
CA ALA A 56 -2.18 5.14 -7.40
C ALA A 56 -2.59 5.40 -8.88
N ALA A 57 -1.66 5.90 -9.71
CA ALA A 57 -1.91 6.14 -11.13
C ALA A 57 -1.70 4.90 -12.01
N GLN A 58 -0.99 3.89 -11.49
CA GLN A 58 -0.68 2.65 -12.17
C GLN A 58 -0.79 1.50 -11.15
N PRO A 59 -2.02 1.09 -10.78
CA PRO A 59 -2.24 0.10 -9.73
C PRO A 59 -2.05 -1.32 -10.25
N PHE A 60 -1.83 -2.27 -9.34
CA PHE A 60 -1.88 -3.69 -9.66
C PHE A 60 -3.33 -4.13 -9.92
N ALA A 61 -3.50 -5.20 -10.71
CA ALA A 61 -4.82 -5.80 -10.96
C ALA A 61 -5.28 -6.73 -9.84
N THR A 62 -4.34 -7.29 -9.05
CA THR A 62 -4.68 -8.29 -8.03
C THR A 62 -4.03 -8.00 -6.69
N ILE A 63 -4.72 -8.43 -5.63
CA ILE A 63 -4.27 -8.30 -4.24
C ILE A 63 -3.00 -9.14 -4.03
N ASP A 64 -2.94 -10.35 -4.61
CA ASP A 64 -1.76 -11.21 -4.51
C ASP A 64 -0.48 -10.56 -5.07
N THR A 65 -0.60 -9.81 -6.16
CA THR A 65 0.53 -9.09 -6.74
C THR A 65 1.03 -8.02 -5.78
N ALA A 66 0.13 -7.27 -5.14
CA ALA A 66 0.50 -6.28 -4.14
C ALA A 66 1.16 -6.92 -2.91
N ILE A 67 0.62 -8.03 -2.38
CA ILE A 67 1.19 -8.76 -1.24
C ILE A 67 2.60 -9.30 -1.56
N ALA A 68 2.80 -9.81 -2.78
CA ALA A 68 4.10 -10.30 -3.22
C ALA A 68 5.15 -9.18 -3.30
N ARG A 69 4.74 -7.97 -3.69
CA ARG A 69 5.62 -6.79 -3.79
C ARG A 69 5.86 -6.10 -2.45
N ALA A 70 4.88 -6.16 -1.56
CA ALA A 70 4.93 -5.54 -0.25
C ALA A 70 5.96 -6.19 0.67
N SER A 71 6.64 -5.35 1.45
CA SER A 71 7.47 -5.75 2.59
C SER A 71 6.65 -5.74 3.88
N SER A 72 7.15 -6.40 4.92
CA SER A 72 6.47 -6.38 6.23
C SER A 72 6.39 -4.95 6.77
N GLY A 73 5.19 -4.52 7.14
CA GLY A 73 4.87 -3.17 7.61
C GLY A 73 4.26 -2.25 6.54
N ASP A 74 4.17 -2.70 5.28
CA ASP A 74 3.58 -1.92 4.20
C ASP A 74 2.04 -1.85 4.29
N THR A 75 1.48 -0.84 3.63
CA THR A 75 0.04 -0.65 3.47
C THR A 75 -0.39 -0.91 2.02
N ILE A 76 -1.46 -1.66 1.84
CA ILE A 76 -2.10 -1.93 0.55
C ILE A 76 -3.47 -1.26 0.57
N TRP A 77 -3.70 -0.35 -0.37
CA TRP A 77 -4.96 0.32 -0.63
C TRP A 77 -5.66 -0.38 -1.79
N VAL A 78 -6.87 -0.87 -1.53
CA VAL A 78 -7.65 -1.67 -2.49
C VAL A 78 -8.93 -0.92 -2.81
N ASP A 79 -9.12 -0.61 -4.09
CA ASP A 79 -10.35 0.02 -4.56
C ASP A 79 -11.55 -0.91 -4.49
N ALA A 80 -12.75 -0.34 -4.69
CA ALA A 80 -13.97 -1.12 -4.70
C ALA A 80 -14.03 -1.94 -5.99
N GLY A 81 -14.21 -3.25 -5.88
CA GLY A 81 -14.26 -4.12 -7.04
C GLY A 81 -14.32 -5.59 -6.68
N ASP A 82 -14.45 -6.42 -7.72
CA ASP A 82 -14.46 -7.87 -7.60
C ASP A 82 -13.08 -8.45 -7.96
N TYR A 83 -12.42 -9.05 -6.98
CA TYR A 83 -11.10 -9.67 -7.14
C TYR A 83 -11.20 -11.19 -7.11
N PHE A 84 -11.27 -11.81 -8.29
CA PHE A 84 -11.36 -13.27 -8.43
C PHE A 84 -10.00 -13.93 -8.23
N GLN A 85 -9.78 -14.51 -7.06
CA GLN A 85 -8.61 -15.32 -6.73
C GLN A 85 -9.00 -16.44 -5.76
N ASP A 86 -8.39 -17.63 -5.90
CA ASP A 86 -8.76 -18.82 -5.12
C ASP A 86 -8.47 -18.67 -3.63
N SER A 87 -7.39 -17.94 -3.29
CA SER A 87 -7.01 -17.65 -1.91
C SER A 87 -6.16 -16.39 -1.84
N VAL A 88 -6.09 -15.76 -0.66
CA VAL A 88 -5.16 -14.66 -0.35
C VAL A 88 -4.21 -15.17 0.72
N HIS A 89 -2.90 -15.24 0.43
CA HIS A 89 -1.91 -15.74 1.40
C HIS A 89 -1.05 -14.60 1.97
N ILE A 90 -1.22 -14.29 3.26
CA ILE A 90 -0.46 -13.24 3.97
C ILE A 90 0.42 -13.89 5.03
N ASN A 91 1.74 -13.82 4.83
CA ASN A 91 2.76 -14.38 5.73
C ASN A 91 3.66 -13.34 6.38
N LYS A 92 3.29 -12.06 6.27
CA LYS A 92 4.04 -10.90 6.75
C LYS A 92 3.04 -9.89 7.32
N THR A 93 3.49 -8.98 8.19
CA THR A 93 2.61 -7.94 8.72
C THR A 93 2.27 -6.96 7.59
N LEU A 94 1.00 -6.77 7.29
CA LEU A 94 0.52 -5.82 6.29
C LEU A 94 -0.74 -5.12 6.81
N THR A 95 -0.95 -3.89 6.37
CA THR A 95 -2.24 -3.19 6.52
C THR A 95 -2.98 -3.24 5.18
N LEU A 96 -4.19 -3.79 5.15
CA LEU A 96 -5.02 -3.84 3.94
C LEU A 96 -6.26 -2.98 4.17
N ASN A 97 -6.39 -1.91 3.39
CA ASN A 97 -7.47 -0.94 3.51
C ASN A 97 -8.33 -0.96 2.23
N GLY A 98 -9.60 -1.36 2.35
CA GLY A 98 -10.58 -1.25 1.26
C GLY A 98 -11.11 0.18 1.11
N ALA A 99 -11.86 0.45 0.03
CA ALA A 99 -12.40 1.78 -0.32
C ALA A 99 -13.21 2.51 0.78
N LYS A 100 -13.67 1.80 1.82
CA LYS A 100 -14.41 2.34 2.97
C LYS A 100 -13.64 2.29 4.29
N ALA A 101 -12.33 2.06 4.26
CA ALA A 101 -11.51 2.03 5.47
C ALA A 101 -11.66 3.35 6.26
N GLY A 102 -12.01 3.25 7.54
CA GLY A 102 -12.20 4.40 8.42
C GLY A 102 -13.51 5.16 8.23
N VAL A 103 -14.43 4.68 7.36
CA VAL A 103 -15.79 5.19 7.27
C VAL A 103 -16.66 4.43 8.27
N PRO A 104 -17.24 5.09 9.30
CA PRO A 104 -18.08 4.41 10.28
C PRO A 104 -19.24 3.68 9.59
N ALA A 105 -19.58 2.48 10.08
CA ALA A 105 -20.67 1.65 9.58
C ALA A 105 -22.11 2.20 9.81
N GLY A 106 -22.33 3.50 9.59
CA GLY A 106 -23.58 4.22 9.79
C GLY A 106 -23.82 4.65 11.24
N PRO A 107 -25.01 5.23 11.54
CA PRO A 107 -25.44 5.40 12.93
C PRO A 107 -25.31 4.04 13.64
N LEU A 108 -24.77 4.03 14.87
CA LEU A 108 -24.61 2.84 15.71
C LEU A 108 -25.78 1.88 15.46
N ALA A 109 -25.49 0.66 14.99
CA ALA A 109 -26.54 -0.26 14.62
C ALA A 109 -27.49 -0.47 15.80
N VAL A 110 -28.74 -0.06 15.63
CA VAL A 110 -29.86 -0.85 16.12
C VAL A 110 -29.94 -2.00 15.10
N PRO A 111 -29.26 -3.13 15.33
CA PRO A 111 -29.43 -3.98 16.52
C PRO A 111 -28.20 -4.09 17.44
N LEU A 112 -28.49 -4.41 18.72
CA LEU A 112 -27.50 -4.87 19.70
C LEU A 112 -26.59 -5.94 19.06
N ASN A 113 -25.28 -5.71 19.11
CA ASN A 113 -24.20 -6.60 18.62
C ASN A 113 -23.60 -6.34 17.22
N ARG A 114 -23.70 -5.13 16.64
CA ARG A 114 -22.71 -4.71 15.64
C ARG A 114 -21.53 -4.03 16.34
N GLY A 115 -20.30 -4.42 15.99
CA GLY A 115 -19.09 -3.74 16.48
C GLY A 115 -19.12 -2.26 16.11
N VAL A 116 -18.75 -1.40 17.05
CA VAL A 116 -18.70 0.07 16.84
C VAL A 116 -17.37 0.53 16.24
N ASN A 117 -16.55 -0.42 15.79
CA ASN A 117 -15.18 -0.24 15.36
C ASN A 117 -14.91 -0.87 13.98
N GLU A 118 -15.94 -0.90 13.13
CA GLU A 118 -15.87 -1.13 11.68
C GLU A 118 -15.94 0.22 10.94
#